data_AF-A0A1S3GJA7-F1
#
_entry.id   AF-A0A1S3GJA7-F1
#
_cell.length_a   1.000
_cell.length_b   1.000
_cell.length_c   1.000
_cell.angle_alpha   90.00
_cell.angle_beta   90.00
_cell.angle_gamma   90.00
#
_symmetry.space_group_name_H-M   'P 1'
#
loop_
_entity.id
_entity.type
_entity.pdbx_description
1 polymer ?
#
loop_
_entity_poly.entity_id
_entity_poly.type
_entity_poly.pdbx_seq_one_letter_code
_entity_poly.pdbx_strand_id
1 'polypeptide(L)'
;MRLASLLVSVLERGPPPSHRVTWLQTVRILSRDRGCLDPFAGRQSIGALARWADIAGPAGPGAGPPDMAVTLEALKCLCNLVLSSPAAQLAAAEANLVVRLTERVGLYRTRSFPHEVQFFDLRLLFLLTALRTDVRQQLFQELRGVRLLTDTLELTLGVTPEVSPPEFLPLQETERAMEILKVLFNITFESIKREVDEEDIALYQYLGTLLRHCVMIAAAGDRTEEFHGHAVNLLGNLPLKCLDTLLTLELHEGSLEFLGVNMDVISALLAFLEKRLHQTHRLKESVAPVLSVLTECARMHRPVRKFLKAQVLPPLQDVRTRPEVGDLLRNKLVRLMTHLDTDVKRVAAEFLFVLCSESVPRFIKYTGYGNAAGLLAARGLMAGGRPEGQYSEDEDTDTEEYKEAKASSINPVTGRVEEKPPNPMEGMTEEQKEHEAMKLVNMFDKLSRHRVIQPMGMSPRGHLTSLQDAMCETMEEQLSSDPDSDPD
;
A
#
# COMPACT_ATOMS: atom_id res chain seq x y z
N MET A 1 -32.22 -20.88 -17.83
CA MET A 1 -32.98 -19.91 -18.67
C MET A 1 -34.50 -19.93 -18.46
N ARG A 2 -35.29 -20.88 -18.97
CA ARG A 2 -36.77 -20.81 -18.90
C ARG A 2 -37.34 -20.68 -17.48
N LEU A 3 -36.76 -21.41 -16.51
CA LEU A 3 -37.13 -21.29 -15.09
C LEU A 3 -36.81 -19.89 -14.54
N ALA A 4 -35.65 -19.33 -14.84
CA ALA A 4 -35.24 -17.99 -14.40
C ALA A 4 -36.22 -16.91 -14.87
N SER A 5 -36.60 -16.93 -16.15
CA SER A 5 -37.57 -15.97 -16.70
C SER A 5 -38.96 -16.08 -16.06
N LEU A 6 -39.42 -17.29 -15.72
CA LEU A 6 -40.67 -17.48 -14.99
C LEU A 6 -40.59 -16.92 -13.57
N LEU A 7 -39.47 -17.15 -12.89
CA LEU A 7 -39.26 -16.66 -11.53
C LEU A 7 -39.20 -15.13 -11.46
N VAL A 8 -38.60 -14.47 -12.45
CA VAL A 8 -38.57 -13.00 -12.57
C VAL A 8 -39.98 -12.40 -12.58
N SER A 9 -40.88 -12.97 -13.39
CA SER A 9 -42.25 -12.46 -13.50
C SER A 9 -43.03 -12.51 -12.18
N VAL A 10 -42.70 -13.48 -11.31
CA VAL A 10 -43.30 -13.62 -9.98
C VAL A 10 -42.60 -12.75 -8.95
N LEU A 11 -41.27 -12.57 -9.06
CA LEU A 11 -40.49 -11.67 -8.23
C LEU A 11 -40.99 -10.21 -8.36
N GLU A 12 -41.31 -9.78 -9.58
CA GLU A 12 -41.78 -8.42 -9.87
C GLU A 12 -43.21 -8.18 -9.37
N ARG A 13 -44.08 -9.21 -9.45
CA ARG A 13 -45.47 -9.17 -8.95
C ARG A 13 -45.58 -9.34 -7.43
N GLY A 14 -44.60 -10.01 -6.83
CA GLY A 14 -44.49 -10.25 -5.40
C GLY A 14 -45.01 -11.62 -4.97
N PRO A 15 -44.15 -12.53 -4.48
CA PRO A 15 -44.59 -13.85 -4.02
C PRO A 15 -45.41 -13.78 -2.72
N PRO A 16 -46.27 -14.78 -2.46
CA PRO A 16 -47.05 -14.86 -1.22
C PRO A 16 -46.16 -14.79 0.02
N PRO A 17 -46.56 -14.07 1.10
CA PRO A 17 -45.77 -13.89 2.31
C PRO A 17 -45.15 -15.18 2.88
N SER A 18 -45.92 -16.27 2.89
CA SER A 18 -45.53 -17.56 3.47
C SER A 18 -44.37 -18.28 2.75
N HIS A 19 -44.05 -17.91 1.50
CA HIS A 19 -43.05 -18.61 0.70
C HIS A 19 -41.92 -17.69 0.20
N ARG A 20 -41.88 -16.43 0.65
CA ARG A 20 -40.91 -15.43 0.15
C ARG A 20 -39.46 -15.86 0.32
N VAL A 21 -39.12 -16.45 1.47
CA VAL A 21 -37.76 -16.92 1.75
C VAL A 21 -37.35 -18.03 0.78
N THR A 22 -38.17 -19.07 0.61
CA THR A 22 -37.90 -20.18 -0.31
C THR A 22 -37.77 -19.70 -1.76
N TRP A 23 -38.59 -18.73 -2.15
CA TRP A 23 -38.51 -18.08 -3.45
C TRP A 23 -37.18 -17.36 -3.64
N LEU A 24 -36.77 -16.51 -2.69
CA LEU A 24 -35.50 -15.79 -2.75
C LEU A 24 -34.30 -16.73 -2.69
N GLN A 25 -34.36 -17.83 -1.93
CA GLN A 25 -33.31 -18.85 -1.92
C GLN A 25 -33.14 -19.48 -3.30
N THR A 26 -34.24 -19.74 -4.02
CA THR A 26 -34.19 -20.27 -5.39
C THR A 26 -33.53 -19.26 -6.33
N VAL A 27 -33.91 -17.99 -6.24
CA VAL A 27 -33.28 -16.90 -7.01
C VAL A 27 -31.79 -16.77 -6.68
N ARG A 28 -31.41 -16.86 -5.40
CA ARG A 28 -30.02 -16.81 -4.93
C ARG A 28 -29.17 -17.94 -5.49
N ILE A 29 -29.73 -19.15 -5.59
CA ILE A 29 -29.04 -20.30 -6.17
C ILE A 29 -28.83 -20.09 -7.66
N LEU A 30 -29.87 -19.65 -8.38
CA LEU A 30 -29.79 -19.38 -9.82
C LEU A 30 -28.88 -18.20 -10.16
N SER A 31 -28.78 -17.19 -9.29
CA SER A 31 -27.90 -16.03 -9.49
C SER A 31 -26.41 -16.35 -9.34
N ARG A 32 -26.04 -17.59 -8.99
CA ARG A 32 -24.65 -18.06 -9.05
C ARG A 32 -24.26 -18.55 -10.44
N ASP A 33 -25.24 -18.92 -11.27
CA ASP A 33 -25.01 -19.37 -12.64
C ASP A 33 -25.05 -18.18 -13.61
N ARG A 34 -23.92 -17.91 -14.28
CA ARG A 34 -23.82 -16.84 -15.28
C ARG A 34 -24.84 -16.99 -16.41
N GLY A 35 -25.20 -18.22 -16.77
CA GLY A 35 -26.21 -18.51 -17.79
C GLY A 35 -27.64 -18.16 -17.38
N CYS A 36 -27.89 -17.77 -16.12
CA CYS A 36 -29.20 -17.43 -15.60
C CYS A 36 -29.30 -16.00 -15.05
N LEU A 37 -28.23 -15.18 -15.16
CA LEU A 37 -28.16 -13.84 -14.56
C LEU A 37 -29.01 -12.80 -15.28
N ASP A 38 -28.96 -12.77 -16.62
CA ASP A 38 -29.54 -11.69 -17.42
C ASP A 38 -31.02 -11.39 -17.12
N PRO A 39 -31.90 -12.40 -16.94
CA PRO A 39 -33.29 -12.15 -16.59
C PRO A 39 -33.47 -11.40 -15.27
N PHE A 40 -32.60 -11.61 -14.28
CA PHE A 40 -32.69 -10.99 -12.96
C PHE A 40 -31.97 -9.63 -12.87
N ALA A 41 -31.16 -9.27 -13.86
CA ALA A 41 -30.35 -8.05 -13.86
C ALA A 41 -31.11 -6.78 -14.30
N GLY A 42 -32.39 -6.91 -14.67
CA GLY A 42 -33.22 -5.79 -15.09
C GLY A 42 -33.61 -4.84 -13.94
N ARG A 43 -33.91 -3.58 -14.27
CA ARG A 43 -34.28 -2.53 -13.29
C ARG A 43 -35.45 -2.93 -12.38
N GLN A 44 -36.48 -3.57 -12.93
CA GLN A 44 -37.66 -3.98 -12.16
C GLN A 44 -37.32 -5.09 -11.15
N SER A 45 -36.52 -6.07 -11.55
CA SER A 45 -36.03 -7.15 -10.69
C SER A 45 -35.12 -6.64 -9.56
N ILE A 46 -34.16 -5.76 -9.88
CA ILE A 46 -33.31 -5.11 -8.87
C ILE A 46 -34.14 -4.26 -7.91
N GLY A 47 -35.08 -3.45 -8.43
CA GLY A 47 -35.99 -2.66 -7.60
C GLY A 47 -36.91 -3.53 -6.72
N ALA A 48 -37.36 -4.68 -7.20
CA ALA A 48 -38.11 -5.64 -6.40
C ALA A 48 -37.24 -6.19 -5.26
N LEU A 49 -36.06 -6.74 -5.57
CA LEU A 49 -35.11 -7.26 -4.57
C LEU A 49 -34.72 -6.19 -3.55
N ALA A 50 -34.51 -4.95 -3.98
CA ALA A 50 -34.20 -3.85 -3.09
C ALA A 50 -35.36 -3.49 -2.15
N ARG A 51 -36.62 -3.60 -2.60
CA ARG A 51 -37.80 -3.48 -1.71
C ARG A 51 -37.86 -4.61 -0.69
N TRP A 52 -37.58 -5.84 -1.11
CA TRP A 52 -37.52 -7.00 -0.20
C TRP A 52 -36.37 -6.91 0.80
N ALA A 53 -35.27 -6.29 0.40
CA ALA A 53 -34.12 -5.98 1.25
C ALA A 53 -34.31 -4.70 2.08
N ASP A 54 -35.47 -4.02 2.01
CA ASP A 54 -35.77 -2.75 2.70
C ASP A 54 -34.74 -1.63 2.42
N ILE A 55 -34.25 -1.56 1.18
CA ILE A 55 -33.29 -0.56 0.70
C ILE A 55 -33.76 0.15 -0.59
N ALA A 56 -35.07 0.13 -0.86
CA ALA A 56 -35.67 0.87 -1.98
C ALA A 56 -36.79 1.80 -1.50
N GLY A 57 -36.62 3.11 -1.72
CA GLY A 57 -37.61 4.15 -1.44
C GLY A 57 -38.04 4.25 0.04
N PRO A 58 -38.83 5.28 0.41
CA PRO A 58 -39.48 5.31 1.71
C PRO A 58 -40.52 4.19 1.79
N ALA A 59 -40.53 3.45 2.91
CA ALA A 59 -41.56 2.45 3.17
C ALA A 59 -42.94 3.11 3.08
N GLY A 60 -43.83 2.54 2.26
CA GLY A 60 -45.20 3.04 2.14
C GLY A 60 -45.91 3.06 3.49
N PRO A 61 -46.81 4.03 3.75
CA PRO A 61 -47.55 4.09 5.00
C PRO A 61 -48.34 2.78 5.20
N GLY A 62 -48.00 2.03 6.26
CA GLY A 62 -48.62 0.73 6.58
C GLY A 62 -47.76 -0.51 6.35
N ALA A 63 -46.49 -0.36 5.92
CA ALA A 63 -45.56 -1.49 5.91
C ALA A 63 -45.24 -1.94 7.35
N GLY A 64 -45.51 -3.21 7.66
CA GLY A 64 -45.07 -3.84 8.92
C GLY A 64 -43.54 -3.91 9.03
N PRO A 65 -43.00 -4.29 10.20
CA PRO A 65 -41.56 -4.45 10.36
C PRO A 65 -41.00 -5.42 9.31
N PRO A 66 -39.83 -5.14 8.72
CA PRO A 66 -39.25 -6.01 7.70
C PRO A 66 -38.90 -7.38 8.30
N ASP A 67 -39.24 -8.43 7.57
CA ASP A 67 -38.85 -9.79 7.92
C ASP A 67 -37.36 -9.99 7.60
N MET A 68 -36.54 -10.14 8.65
CA MET A 68 -35.09 -10.25 8.55
C MET A 68 -34.63 -11.44 7.70
N ALA A 69 -35.40 -12.54 7.65
CA ALA A 69 -35.06 -13.69 6.81
C ALA A 69 -35.23 -13.37 5.32
N VAL A 70 -36.29 -12.62 4.99
CA VAL A 70 -36.54 -12.13 3.62
C VAL A 70 -35.49 -11.09 3.24
N THR A 71 -35.19 -10.15 4.14
CA THR A 71 -34.17 -9.11 3.93
C THR A 71 -32.81 -9.73 3.64
N LEU A 72 -32.38 -10.71 4.45
CA LEU A 72 -31.11 -11.39 4.29
C LEU A 72 -30.99 -12.10 2.93
N GLU A 73 -31.99 -12.89 2.53
CA GLU A 73 -31.94 -13.61 1.26
C GLU A 73 -32.00 -12.66 0.05
N ALA A 74 -32.72 -11.55 0.16
CA ALA A 74 -32.74 -10.50 -0.85
C ALA A 74 -31.36 -9.82 -1.00
N LEU A 75 -30.69 -9.49 0.11
CA LEU A 75 -29.33 -8.93 0.09
C LEU A 75 -28.33 -9.90 -0.56
N LYS A 76 -28.39 -11.19 -0.20
CA LYS A 76 -27.55 -12.23 -0.83
C LYS A 76 -27.78 -12.30 -2.35
N CYS A 77 -29.03 -12.20 -2.81
CA CYS A 77 -29.34 -12.13 -4.23
C CYS A 77 -28.70 -10.91 -4.89
N LEU A 78 -28.88 -9.72 -4.30
CA LEU A 78 -28.31 -8.47 -4.81
C LEU A 78 -26.77 -8.54 -4.89
N CYS A 79 -26.09 -9.07 -3.87
CA CYS A 79 -24.65 -9.26 -3.89
C CYS A 79 -24.19 -10.14 -5.07
N ASN A 80 -24.86 -11.27 -5.32
CA ASN A 80 -24.52 -12.14 -6.45
C ASN A 80 -24.70 -11.44 -7.80
N LEU A 81 -25.82 -10.72 -7.96
CA LEU A 81 -26.17 -10.02 -9.21
C LEU A 81 -25.21 -8.86 -9.47
N VAL A 82 -24.97 -8.00 -8.49
CA VAL A 82 -24.06 -6.84 -8.61
C VAL A 82 -22.62 -7.29 -8.86
N LEU A 83 -22.16 -8.36 -8.21
CA LEU A 83 -20.82 -8.90 -8.44
C LEU A 83 -20.63 -9.38 -9.89
N SER A 84 -21.66 -9.97 -10.49
CA SER A 84 -21.51 -10.75 -11.72
C SER A 84 -22.12 -10.11 -12.97
N SER A 85 -22.94 -9.06 -12.84
CA SER A 85 -23.65 -8.42 -13.96
C SER A 85 -23.47 -6.90 -13.98
N PRO A 86 -22.85 -6.34 -15.05
CA PRO A 86 -22.79 -4.89 -15.25
C PRO A 86 -24.16 -4.20 -15.35
N ALA A 87 -25.16 -4.89 -15.91
CA ALA A 87 -26.52 -4.36 -15.98
C ALA A 87 -27.15 -4.21 -14.59
N ALA A 88 -26.91 -5.16 -13.69
CA ALA A 88 -27.35 -5.06 -12.29
C ALA A 88 -26.62 -3.95 -11.54
N GLN A 89 -25.32 -3.74 -11.80
CA GLN A 89 -24.55 -2.63 -11.21
C GLN A 89 -25.14 -1.27 -11.61
N LEU A 90 -25.45 -1.08 -12.90
CA LEU A 90 -26.08 0.13 -13.40
C LEU A 90 -27.48 0.34 -12.79
N ALA A 91 -28.32 -0.70 -12.80
CA ALA A 91 -29.66 -0.64 -12.23
C ALA A 91 -29.65 -0.33 -10.73
N ALA A 92 -28.69 -0.87 -9.97
CA ALA A 92 -28.52 -0.59 -8.55
C ALA A 92 -28.08 0.87 -8.29
N ALA A 93 -27.19 1.41 -9.11
CA ALA A 93 -26.77 2.81 -9.04
C ALA A 93 -27.95 3.76 -9.32
N GLU A 94 -28.69 3.51 -10.41
CA GLU A 94 -29.87 4.34 -10.77
C GLU A 94 -31.00 4.26 -9.75
N ALA A 95 -31.12 3.13 -9.05
CA ALA A 95 -32.06 2.96 -7.94
C ALA A 95 -31.60 3.63 -6.63
N ASN A 96 -30.41 4.26 -6.61
CA ASN A 96 -29.83 4.92 -5.44
C ASN A 96 -29.76 4.02 -4.19
N LEU A 97 -29.48 2.73 -4.37
CA LEU A 97 -29.47 1.76 -3.25
C LEU A 97 -28.45 2.14 -2.16
N VAL A 98 -27.36 2.81 -2.54
CA VAL A 98 -26.32 3.28 -1.63
C VAL A 98 -26.87 4.21 -0.54
N VAL A 99 -27.87 5.05 -0.85
CA VAL A 99 -28.44 6.01 0.11
C VAL A 99 -29.12 5.26 1.26
N ARG A 100 -29.99 4.30 0.93
CA ARG A 100 -30.73 3.52 1.93
C ARG A 100 -29.84 2.54 2.70
N LEU A 101 -28.83 1.96 2.05
CA LEU A 101 -27.81 1.15 2.72
C LEU A 101 -27.05 2.00 3.76
N THR A 102 -26.62 3.19 3.37
CA THR A 102 -25.93 4.15 4.25
C THR A 102 -26.81 4.54 5.45
N GLU A 103 -28.08 4.87 5.21
CA GLU A 103 -29.03 5.16 6.28
C GLU A 103 -29.20 3.99 7.25
N ARG A 104 -29.32 2.74 6.74
CA ARG A 104 -29.45 1.56 7.59
C ARG A 104 -28.18 1.29 8.41
N VAL A 105 -26.99 1.44 7.81
CA VAL A 105 -25.71 1.34 8.51
C VAL A 105 -25.64 2.37 9.65
N GLY A 106 -26.09 3.61 9.42
CA GLY A 106 -26.17 4.64 10.45
C GLY A 106 -27.11 4.32 11.61
N LEU A 107 -28.03 3.37 11.43
CA LEU A 107 -28.95 2.93 12.48
C LEU A 107 -28.40 1.78 13.34
N TYR A 108 -27.23 1.20 13.05
CA TYR A 108 -26.69 0.06 13.82
C TYR A 108 -26.50 0.35 15.31
N ARG A 109 -26.24 1.61 15.67
CA ARG A 109 -26.11 2.02 17.08
C ARG A 109 -27.45 2.09 17.80
N THR A 110 -28.55 2.36 17.08
CA THR A 110 -29.88 2.60 17.68
C THR A 110 -30.86 1.46 17.48
N ARG A 111 -30.63 0.59 16.49
CA ARG A 111 -31.46 -0.55 16.14
C ARG A 111 -30.61 -1.82 16.05
N SER A 112 -31.12 -2.89 16.65
CA SER A 112 -30.47 -4.19 16.58
C SER A 112 -30.83 -4.88 15.27
N PHE A 113 -29.81 -5.13 14.43
CA PHE A 113 -29.91 -5.96 13.23
C PHE A 113 -29.07 -7.23 13.42
N PRO A 114 -29.50 -8.40 12.91
CA PRO A 114 -28.69 -9.61 12.96
C PRO A 114 -27.35 -9.44 12.24
N HIS A 115 -26.31 -10.10 12.74
CA HIS A 115 -24.96 -10.04 12.15
C HIS A 115 -24.95 -10.30 10.64
N GLU A 116 -25.65 -11.33 10.16
CA GLU A 116 -25.66 -11.66 8.74
C GLU A 116 -26.24 -10.53 7.87
N VAL A 117 -27.29 -9.85 8.35
CA VAL A 117 -27.86 -8.70 7.62
C VAL A 117 -26.85 -7.57 7.56
N GLN A 118 -26.22 -7.25 8.70
CA GLN A 118 -25.19 -6.19 8.75
C GLN A 118 -24.00 -6.50 7.83
N PHE A 119 -23.54 -7.75 7.82
CA PHE A 119 -22.46 -8.21 6.96
C PHE A 119 -22.83 -8.08 5.48
N PHE A 120 -24.03 -8.52 5.08
CA PHE A 120 -24.44 -8.45 3.68
C PHE A 120 -24.77 -7.02 3.21
N ASP A 121 -25.17 -6.13 4.12
CA ASP A 121 -25.26 -4.68 3.84
C ASP A 121 -23.89 -4.08 3.50
N LEU A 122 -22.90 -4.32 4.36
CA LEU A 122 -21.53 -3.86 4.16
C LEU A 122 -20.90 -4.50 2.92
N ARG A 123 -21.19 -5.78 2.67
CA ARG A 123 -20.73 -6.49 1.47
C ARG A 123 -21.32 -5.90 0.20
N LEU A 124 -22.61 -5.58 0.19
CA LEU A 124 -23.26 -4.93 -0.95
C LEU A 124 -22.70 -3.53 -1.18
N LEU A 125 -22.47 -2.77 -0.10
CA LEU A 125 -21.83 -1.46 -0.14
C LEU A 125 -20.41 -1.53 -0.72
N PHE A 126 -19.63 -2.55 -0.33
CA PHE A 126 -18.31 -2.83 -0.88
C PHE A 126 -18.37 -3.11 -2.38
N LEU A 127 -19.28 -3.98 -2.83
CA LEU A 127 -19.43 -4.32 -4.25
C LEU A 127 -19.82 -3.10 -5.09
N LEU A 128 -20.79 -2.32 -4.62
CA LEU A 128 -21.23 -1.12 -5.31
C LEU A 128 -20.09 -0.10 -5.43
N THR A 129 -19.38 0.20 -4.34
CA THR A 129 -18.28 1.18 -4.34
C THR A 129 -17.03 0.69 -5.09
N ALA A 130 -16.79 -0.63 -5.14
CA ALA A 130 -15.70 -1.22 -5.91
C ALA A 130 -15.96 -1.12 -7.43
N LEU A 131 -17.20 -1.42 -7.85
CA LEU A 131 -17.55 -1.61 -9.26
C LEU A 131 -18.11 -0.36 -9.94
N ARG A 132 -18.58 0.64 -9.18
CA ARG A 132 -19.21 1.87 -9.69
C ARG A 132 -18.56 3.12 -9.11
N THR A 133 -17.92 3.90 -9.99
CA THR A 133 -17.20 5.13 -9.62
C THR A 133 -18.13 6.27 -9.18
N ASP A 134 -19.31 6.37 -9.80
CA ASP A 134 -20.38 7.30 -9.42
C ASP A 134 -20.89 7.01 -8.00
N VAL A 135 -21.17 5.74 -7.68
CA VAL A 135 -21.60 5.34 -6.33
C VAL A 135 -20.50 5.59 -5.29
N ARG A 136 -19.25 5.33 -5.65
CA ARG A 136 -18.08 5.63 -4.80
C ARG A 136 -17.99 7.12 -4.47
N GLN A 137 -18.13 7.99 -5.48
CA GLN A 137 -18.10 9.44 -5.29
C GLN A 137 -19.29 9.93 -4.47
N GLN A 138 -20.49 9.42 -4.75
CA GLN A 138 -21.69 9.74 -3.99
C GLN A 138 -21.54 9.38 -2.51
N LEU A 139 -21.04 8.17 -2.20
CA LEU A 139 -20.81 7.75 -0.82
C LEU A 139 -19.78 8.64 -0.12
N PHE A 140 -18.70 9.01 -0.81
CA PHE A 140 -17.66 9.86 -0.26
C PHE A 140 -18.15 11.29 0.01
N GLN A 141 -18.73 11.96 -0.99
CA GLN A 141 -19.02 13.41 -0.96
C GLN A 141 -20.41 13.73 -0.39
N GLU A 142 -21.46 13.08 -0.89
CA GLU A 142 -22.84 13.43 -0.56
C GLU A 142 -23.29 12.78 0.76
N LEU A 143 -22.86 11.55 1.00
CA LEU A 143 -23.35 10.72 2.11
C LEU A 143 -22.39 10.69 3.31
N ARG A 144 -21.29 11.47 3.28
CA ARG A 144 -20.28 11.53 4.34
C ARG A 144 -19.79 10.14 4.79
N GLY A 145 -19.58 9.25 3.82
CA GLY A 145 -19.34 7.83 4.04
C GLY A 145 -18.12 7.52 4.90
N VAL A 146 -17.08 8.37 4.86
CA VAL A 146 -15.91 8.21 5.75
C VAL A 146 -16.33 8.32 7.21
N ARG A 147 -17.06 9.38 7.58
CA ARG A 147 -17.52 9.58 8.97
C ARG A 147 -18.41 8.42 9.43
N LEU A 148 -19.41 8.08 8.63
CA LEU A 148 -20.32 6.98 8.95
C LEU A 148 -19.58 5.65 9.18
N LEU A 149 -18.67 5.29 8.28
CA LEU A 149 -17.96 4.01 8.34
C LEU A 149 -16.90 4.01 9.45
N THR A 150 -16.31 5.15 9.78
CA THR A 150 -15.46 5.31 10.96
C THR A 150 -16.25 5.08 12.24
N ASP A 151 -17.44 5.67 12.39
CA ASP A 151 -18.32 5.45 13.55
C ASP A 151 -18.79 3.98 13.64
N THR A 152 -18.99 3.34 12.48
CA THR A 152 -19.37 1.93 12.39
C THR A 152 -18.20 1.01 12.73
N LEU A 153 -16.98 1.39 12.36
CA LEU A 153 -15.75 0.69 12.72
C LEU A 153 -15.51 0.77 14.22
N GLU A 154 -15.63 1.96 14.83
CA GLU A 154 -15.57 2.17 16.27
C GLU A 154 -16.53 1.21 16.99
N LEU A 155 -17.81 1.21 16.58
CA LEU A 155 -18.84 0.34 17.14
C LEU A 155 -18.48 -1.14 17.00
N THR A 156 -17.92 -1.55 15.86
CA THR A 156 -17.57 -2.94 15.57
C THR A 156 -16.36 -3.42 16.38
N LEU A 157 -15.40 -2.52 16.64
CA LEU A 157 -14.24 -2.80 17.47
C LEU A 157 -14.57 -2.76 18.97
N GLY A 158 -15.71 -2.19 19.35
CA GLY A 158 -16.11 -2.03 20.76
C GLY A 158 -15.20 -1.06 21.52
N VAL A 159 -14.57 -0.13 20.81
CA VAL A 159 -13.66 0.88 21.39
C VAL A 159 -14.43 2.17 21.62
N THR A 160 -14.15 2.84 22.72
CA THR A 160 -14.56 4.23 22.95
C THR A 160 -13.35 4.99 23.49
N PRO A 161 -13.36 6.34 23.53
CA PRO A 161 -12.26 7.12 24.12
C PRO A 161 -11.89 6.72 25.57
N GLU A 162 -12.80 6.04 26.28
CA GLU A 162 -12.65 5.64 27.68
C GLU A 162 -12.29 4.15 27.84
N VAL A 163 -12.46 3.34 26.79
CA VAL A 163 -12.32 1.88 26.83
C VAL A 163 -11.13 1.47 25.99
N SER A 164 -10.16 0.80 26.62
CA SER A 164 -9.00 0.23 25.92
C SER A 164 -9.46 -0.77 24.86
N PRO A 165 -8.75 -0.86 23.71
CA PRO A 165 -9.09 -1.84 22.68
C PRO A 165 -9.09 -3.27 23.24
N PRO A 166 -10.02 -4.14 22.79
CA PRO A 166 -9.99 -5.54 23.17
C PRO A 166 -8.74 -6.20 22.60
N GLU A 167 -8.08 -7.09 23.35
CA GLU A 167 -6.92 -7.83 22.83
C GLU A 167 -7.28 -8.74 21.65
N PHE A 168 -8.54 -9.18 21.59
CA PHE A 168 -9.04 -10.14 20.62
C PHE A 168 -10.40 -9.72 20.05
N LEU A 169 -10.51 -9.75 18.72
CA LEU A 169 -11.75 -9.47 18.00
C LEU A 169 -12.45 -10.78 17.61
N PRO A 170 -13.72 -11.01 18.01
CA PRO A 170 -14.43 -12.23 17.64
C PRO A 170 -14.72 -12.32 16.13
N LEU A 171 -15.13 -13.51 15.67
CA LEU A 171 -15.27 -13.81 14.24
C LEU A 171 -16.24 -12.87 13.51
N GLN A 172 -17.41 -12.63 14.10
CA GLN A 172 -18.47 -11.82 13.49
C GLN A 172 -18.06 -10.35 13.36
N GLU A 173 -17.41 -9.81 14.38
CA GLU A 173 -16.86 -8.46 14.42
C GLU A 173 -15.73 -8.33 13.40
N THR A 174 -14.84 -9.33 13.32
CA THR A 174 -13.75 -9.36 12.33
C THR A 174 -14.30 -9.32 10.89
N GLU A 175 -15.35 -10.07 10.58
CA GLU A 175 -16.01 -10.04 9.26
C GLU A 175 -16.57 -8.68 8.90
N ARG A 176 -17.30 -8.06 9.82
CA ARG A 176 -17.86 -6.72 9.61
C ARG A 176 -16.77 -5.67 9.49
N ALA A 177 -15.76 -5.71 10.37
CA ALA A 177 -14.64 -4.78 10.35
C ALA A 177 -13.88 -4.86 9.03
N MET A 178 -13.60 -6.07 8.52
CA MET A 178 -12.94 -6.23 7.21
C MET A 178 -13.79 -5.69 6.05
N GLU A 179 -15.11 -5.90 6.04
CA GLU A 179 -15.97 -5.27 5.02
C GLU A 179 -15.96 -3.74 5.14
N ILE A 180 -16.05 -3.17 6.35
CA ILE A 180 -15.95 -1.72 6.58
C ILE A 180 -14.62 -1.16 6.05
N LEU A 181 -13.49 -1.79 6.39
CA LEU A 181 -12.16 -1.38 5.92
C LEU A 181 -12.05 -1.43 4.40
N LYS A 182 -12.67 -2.42 3.74
CA LYS A 182 -12.70 -2.50 2.27
C LYS A 182 -13.54 -1.41 1.64
N VAL A 183 -14.70 -1.05 2.21
CA VAL A 183 -15.50 0.09 1.73
C VAL A 183 -14.73 1.40 1.92
N LEU A 184 -14.14 1.61 3.10
CA LEU A 184 -13.31 2.78 3.39
C LEU A 184 -12.15 2.88 2.42
N PHE A 185 -11.44 1.78 2.12
CA PHE A 185 -10.38 1.77 1.13
C PHE A 185 -10.88 2.23 -0.25
N ASN A 186 -12.01 1.68 -0.72
CA ASN A 186 -12.58 2.06 -2.02
C ASN A 186 -12.87 3.55 -2.11
N ILE A 187 -13.49 4.16 -1.10
CA ILE A 187 -13.91 5.57 -1.15
C ILE A 187 -12.77 6.56 -0.90
N THR A 188 -11.67 6.12 -0.28
CA THR A 188 -10.53 6.98 0.08
C THR A 188 -9.37 6.96 -0.92
N PHE A 189 -9.20 5.87 -1.69
CA PHE A 189 -8.02 5.63 -2.54
C PHE A 189 -7.68 6.75 -3.55
N GLU A 190 -8.69 7.30 -4.24
CA GLU A 190 -8.50 8.40 -5.21
C GLU A 190 -8.88 9.78 -4.64
N SER A 191 -9.74 9.79 -3.61
CA SER A 191 -10.40 11.01 -3.15
C SER A 191 -9.54 11.88 -2.24
N ILE A 192 -8.60 11.27 -1.50
CA ILE A 192 -7.77 11.94 -0.49
C ILE A 192 -6.53 12.65 -1.09
N LYS A 193 -6.25 12.49 -2.39
CA LYS A 193 -5.10 13.15 -3.05
C LYS A 193 -5.25 14.67 -3.22
N ARG A 194 -6.33 15.26 -2.72
CA ARG A 194 -6.61 16.71 -2.74
C ARG A 194 -6.22 17.31 -1.39
N GLU A 195 -5.97 18.62 -1.35
CA GLU A 195 -5.81 19.31 -0.06
C GLU A 195 -7.04 19.05 0.81
N VAL A 196 -6.79 18.58 2.04
CA VAL A 196 -7.80 18.18 3.00
C VAL A 196 -8.07 19.35 3.93
N ASP A 197 -9.34 19.63 4.21
CA ASP A 197 -9.72 20.69 5.14
C ASP A 197 -9.44 20.28 6.61
N GLU A 198 -9.51 21.24 7.54
CA GLU A 198 -9.19 20.99 8.95
C GLU A 198 -10.18 20.01 9.63
N GLU A 199 -11.47 20.03 9.24
CA GLU A 199 -12.48 19.12 9.80
C GLU A 199 -12.22 17.67 9.36
N ASP A 200 -11.87 17.46 8.10
CA ASP A 200 -11.51 16.17 7.56
C ASP A 200 -10.19 15.65 8.14
N ILE A 201 -9.20 16.52 8.43
CA ILE A 201 -7.96 16.11 9.12
C ILE A 201 -8.27 15.46 10.46
N ALA A 202 -9.12 16.07 11.29
CA ALA A 202 -9.51 15.51 12.58
C ALA A 202 -10.19 14.14 12.42
N LEU A 203 -11.06 14.00 11.40
CA LEU A 203 -11.71 12.73 11.07
C LEU A 203 -10.68 11.66 10.64
N TYR A 204 -9.70 11.99 9.81
CA TYR A 204 -8.67 11.06 9.38
C TYR A 204 -7.68 10.69 10.49
N GLN A 205 -7.39 11.61 11.41
CA GLN A 205 -6.62 11.32 12.62
C GLN A 205 -7.36 10.34 13.53
N TYR A 206 -8.67 10.55 13.71
CA TYR A 206 -9.49 9.64 14.48
C TYR A 206 -9.59 8.25 13.82
N LEU A 207 -9.79 8.20 12.50
CA LEU A 207 -9.70 6.95 11.73
C LEU A 207 -8.31 6.29 11.87
N GLY A 208 -7.23 7.06 11.80
CA GLY A 208 -5.85 6.59 12.03
C GLY A 208 -5.67 5.94 13.40
N THR A 209 -6.32 6.49 14.43
CA THR A 209 -6.35 5.91 15.79
C THR A 209 -7.08 4.58 15.82
N LEU A 210 -8.22 4.43 15.13
CA LEU A 210 -8.91 3.15 15.02
C LEU A 210 -8.09 2.11 14.24
N LEU A 211 -7.39 2.52 13.19
CA LEU A 211 -6.52 1.63 12.41
C LEU A 211 -5.29 1.19 13.20
N ARG A 212 -4.75 2.06 14.05
CA ARG A 212 -3.74 1.70 15.04
C ARG A 212 -4.23 0.57 15.93
N HIS A 213 -5.46 0.68 16.45
CA HIS A 213 -6.06 -0.43 17.22
C HIS A 213 -6.19 -1.69 16.36
N CYS A 214 -6.67 -1.59 15.11
CA CYS A 214 -6.77 -2.75 14.21
C CYS A 214 -5.44 -3.49 14.01
N VAL A 215 -4.32 -2.76 13.91
CA VAL A 215 -2.97 -3.34 13.77
C VAL A 215 -2.51 -4.05 15.04
N MET A 216 -2.94 -3.58 16.21
CA MET A 216 -2.53 -4.14 17.51
C MET A 216 -3.42 -5.30 17.99
N ILE A 217 -4.64 -5.44 17.46
CA ILE A 217 -5.60 -6.47 17.88
C ILE A 217 -5.38 -7.77 17.12
N ALA A 218 -5.52 -8.91 17.82
CA ALA A 218 -5.61 -10.22 17.18
C ALA A 218 -7.04 -10.53 16.74
N ALA A 219 -7.22 -11.10 15.55
CA ALA A 219 -8.53 -11.49 15.05
C ALA A 219 -8.80 -12.99 15.28
N ALA A 220 -10.07 -13.37 15.32
CA ALA A 220 -10.46 -14.76 15.49
C ALA A 220 -10.01 -15.68 14.34
N GLY A 221 -9.51 -16.86 14.71
CA GLY A 221 -9.00 -17.87 13.78
C GLY A 221 -7.70 -17.41 13.10
N ASP A 222 -7.48 -17.86 11.86
CA ASP A 222 -6.26 -17.58 11.11
C ASP A 222 -6.33 -16.25 10.32
N ARG A 223 -7.26 -15.36 10.67
CA ARG A 223 -7.61 -14.16 9.88
C ARG A 223 -6.91 -12.87 10.30
N THR A 224 -6.09 -12.90 11.35
CA THR A 224 -5.34 -11.73 11.83
C THR A 224 -4.54 -11.05 10.73
N GLU A 225 -3.86 -11.84 9.89
CA GLU A 225 -3.04 -11.29 8.81
C GLU A 225 -3.86 -10.64 7.69
N GLU A 226 -5.03 -11.20 7.36
CA GLU A 226 -5.96 -10.61 6.40
C GLU A 226 -6.53 -9.30 6.94
N PHE A 227 -6.94 -9.29 8.21
CA PHE A 227 -7.45 -8.12 8.90
C PHE A 227 -6.43 -6.99 8.96
N HIS A 228 -5.19 -7.29 9.39
CA HIS A 228 -4.08 -6.33 9.38
C HIS A 228 -3.79 -5.81 7.98
N GLY A 229 -3.85 -6.67 6.95
CA GLY A 229 -3.68 -6.26 5.56
C GLY A 229 -4.69 -5.20 5.12
N HIS A 230 -5.96 -5.35 5.47
CA HIS A 230 -6.98 -4.34 5.19
C HIS A 230 -6.75 -3.03 5.95
N ALA A 231 -6.33 -3.10 7.22
CA ALA A 231 -6.00 -1.91 8.01
C ALA A 231 -4.81 -1.14 7.42
N VAL A 232 -3.75 -1.86 7.04
CA VAL A 232 -2.55 -1.26 6.42
C VAL A 232 -2.85 -0.67 5.04
N ASN A 233 -3.67 -1.34 4.23
CA ASN A 233 -4.10 -0.79 2.94
C ASN A 233 -4.83 0.56 3.12
N LEU A 234 -5.67 0.68 4.15
CA LEU A 234 -6.36 1.93 4.44
C LEU A 234 -5.44 2.99 5.05
N LEU A 235 -4.46 2.61 5.89
CA LEU A 235 -3.41 3.54 6.37
C LEU A 235 -2.67 4.18 5.20
N GLY A 236 -2.39 3.42 4.14
CA GLY A 236 -1.74 3.93 2.92
C GLY A 236 -2.56 4.97 2.15
N ASN A 237 -3.85 5.11 2.44
CA ASN A 237 -4.71 6.14 1.82
C ASN A 237 -4.83 7.41 2.66
N LEU A 238 -4.45 7.39 3.94
CA LEU A 238 -4.60 8.56 4.82
C LEU A 238 -3.64 9.69 4.42
N PRO A 239 -3.99 10.96 4.68
CA PRO A 239 -3.05 12.07 4.52
C PRO A 239 -1.81 11.87 5.39
N LEU A 240 -0.63 12.21 4.87
CA LEU A 240 0.66 11.97 5.56
C LEU A 240 0.70 12.55 6.99
N LYS A 241 0.13 13.74 7.19
CA LYS A 241 0.04 14.42 8.49
C LYS A 241 -0.79 13.66 9.55
N CYS A 242 -1.62 12.70 9.12
CA CYS A 242 -2.46 11.92 10.03
C CYS A 242 -1.75 10.66 10.53
N LEU A 243 -0.63 10.26 9.92
CA LEU A 243 0.13 9.07 10.33
C LEU A 243 0.83 9.25 11.67
N ASP A 244 1.02 10.49 12.13
CA ASP A 244 1.53 10.83 13.46
C ASP A 244 0.73 10.13 14.58
N THR A 245 -0.57 9.89 14.36
CA THR A 245 -1.45 9.18 15.31
C THR A 245 -1.01 7.75 15.62
N LEU A 246 -0.20 7.13 14.76
CA LEU A 246 0.40 5.82 15.01
C LEU A 246 1.41 5.85 16.15
N LEU A 247 1.94 7.02 16.51
CA LEU A 247 3.01 7.21 17.52
C LEU A 247 2.54 7.89 18.80
N THR A 248 1.30 8.40 18.86
CA THR A 248 0.75 9.12 20.02
C THR A 248 0.27 8.21 21.15
N LEU A 249 0.85 7.01 21.28
CA LEU A 249 0.56 6.10 22.38
C LEU A 249 1.28 6.54 23.66
N GLU A 250 0.58 6.50 24.78
CA GLU A 250 1.20 6.64 26.08
C GLU A 250 2.14 5.45 26.34
N LEU A 251 3.29 5.74 26.94
CA LEU A 251 4.21 4.71 27.38
C LEU A 251 3.68 4.08 28.67
N HIS A 252 3.55 2.75 28.68
CA HIS A 252 3.19 1.98 29.86
C HIS A 252 4.25 0.92 30.16
N GLU A 253 4.17 0.27 31.32
CA GLU A 253 5.04 -0.86 31.63
C GLU A 253 4.85 -1.96 30.56
N GLY A 254 5.96 -2.40 29.96
CA GLY A 254 5.97 -3.40 28.89
C GLY A 254 5.86 -2.85 27.47
N SER A 255 5.64 -1.54 27.27
CA SER A 255 5.74 -0.93 25.94
C SER A 255 7.16 -1.01 25.38
N LEU A 256 7.28 -1.20 24.06
CA LEU A 256 8.54 -1.03 23.36
C LEU A 256 8.88 0.45 23.23
N GLU A 257 9.79 0.95 24.08
CA GLU A 257 10.23 2.35 24.08
C GLU A 257 11.53 2.53 23.29
N PHE A 258 11.60 3.58 22.46
CA PHE A 258 12.83 4.00 21.80
C PHE A 258 12.89 5.53 21.68
N LEU A 259 13.89 6.15 22.30
CA LEU A 259 14.08 7.61 22.33
C LEU A 259 12.86 8.36 22.89
N GLY A 260 12.23 7.82 23.93
CA GLY A 260 11.07 8.40 24.62
C GLY A 260 9.75 8.29 23.86
N VAL A 261 9.67 7.44 22.84
CA VAL A 261 8.48 7.23 22.00
C VAL A 261 8.11 5.75 21.97
N ASN A 262 6.81 5.46 21.99
CA ASN A 262 6.28 4.10 21.85
C ASN A 262 6.48 3.59 20.41
N MET A 263 7.04 2.38 20.26
CA MET A 263 7.33 1.72 18.98
C MET A 263 6.51 0.45 18.75
N ASP A 264 5.53 0.13 19.60
CA ASP A 264 4.76 -1.12 19.52
C ASP A 264 4.08 -1.29 18.16
N VAL A 265 3.43 -0.22 17.66
CA VAL A 265 2.75 -0.22 16.36
C VAL A 265 3.74 -0.36 15.20
N ILE A 266 4.87 0.34 15.26
CA ILE A 266 5.91 0.27 14.24
C ILE A 266 6.54 -1.13 14.20
N SER A 267 6.76 -1.72 15.37
CA SER A 267 7.25 -3.09 15.51
C SER A 267 6.25 -4.11 14.96
N ALA A 268 4.96 -3.95 15.25
CA ALA A 268 3.89 -4.78 14.70
C ALA A 268 3.81 -4.68 13.16
N LEU A 269 3.91 -3.47 12.60
CA LEU A 269 3.95 -3.25 11.14
C LEU A 269 5.20 -3.87 10.51
N LEU A 270 6.36 -3.81 11.18
CA LEU A 270 7.60 -4.41 10.71
C LEU A 270 7.51 -5.94 10.71
N ALA A 271 6.97 -6.54 11.78
CA ALA A 271 6.72 -7.97 11.86
C ALA A 271 5.69 -8.43 10.81
N PHE A 272 4.66 -7.63 10.56
CA PHE A 272 3.69 -7.86 9.48
C PHE A 272 4.36 -7.87 8.10
N LEU A 273 5.22 -6.88 7.81
CA LEU A 273 6.02 -6.83 6.57
C LEU A 273 6.88 -8.08 6.43
N GLU A 274 7.60 -8.47 7.48
CA GLU A 274 8.45 -9.66 7.44
C GLU A 274 7.64 -10.92 7.13
N LYS A 275 6.46 -11.10 7.75
CA LYS A 275 5.56 -12.21 7.44
C LYS A 275 5.11 -12.19 5.97
N ARG A 276 4.72 -11.02 5.45
CA ARG A 276 4.29 -10.84 4.05
C ARG A 276 5.41 -11.08 3.04
N LEU A 277 6.67 -10.80 3.37
CA LEU A 277 7.81 -11.07 2.49
C LEU A 277 8.06 -12.56 2.24
N HIS A 278 7.53 -13.45 3.09
CA HIS A 278 7.58 -14.89 2.85
C HIS A 278 6.57 -15.35 1.79
N GLN A 279 5.59 -14.51 1.44
CA GLN A 279 4.61 -14.80 0.39
C GLN A 279 5.22 -14.47 -0.97
N THR A 280 5.34 -15.47 -1.86
CA THR A 280 5.96 -15.28 -3.19
C THR A 280 4.99 -14.73 -4.24
N HIS A 281 3.69 -14.78 -3.97
CA HIS A 281 2.64 -14.32 -4.89
C HIS A 281 2.06 -12.97 -4.47
N ARG A 282 1.69 -12.15 -5.45
CA ARG A 282 1.04 -10.83 -5.25
C ARG A 282 1.81 -9.91 -4.27
N LEU A 283 3.14 -9.94 -4.35
CA LEU A 283 4.01 -9.10 -3.53
C LEU A 283 3.63 -7.62 -3.60
N LYS A 284 3.33 -7.10 -4.79
CA LYS A 284 2.90 -5.70 -4.99
C LYS A 284 1.80 -5.28 -4.02
N GLU A 285 0.69 -6.00 -4.02
CA GLU A 285 -0.48 -5.70 -3.17
C GLU A 285 -0.20 -5.99 -1.69
N SER A 286 0.74 -6.90 -1.40
CA SER A 286 1.00 -7.41 -0.05
C SER A 286 2.04 -6.61 0.74
N VAL A 287 3.06 -6.06 0.06
CA VAL A 287 4.21 -5.40 0.71
C VAL A 287 4.28 -3.90 0.44
N ALA A 288 3.80 -3.42 -0.71
CA ALA A 288 3.93 -2.00 -1.05
C ALA A 288 3.17 -1.06 -0.09
N PRO A 289 1.95 -1.40 0.38
CA PRO A 289 1.23 -0.55 1.34
C PRO A 289 1.99 -0.41 2.67
N VAL A 290 2.44 -1.52 3.28
CA VAL A 290 3.19 -1.48 4.55
C VAL A 290 4.52 -0.76 4.39
N LEU A 291 5.26 -0.98 3.30
CA LEU A 291 6.51 -0.27 3.03
C LEU A 291 6.29 1.22 2.89
N SER A 292 5.21 1.63 2.21
CA SER A 292 4.88 3.05 2.05
C SER A 292 4.56 3.70 3.40
N VAL A 293 3.71 3.08 4.22
CA VAL A 293 3.39 3.60 5.57
C VAL A 293 4.65 3.71 6.43
N LEU A 294 5.47 2.65 6.51
CA LEU A 294 6.72 2.67 7.29
C LEU A 294 7.71 3.73 6.77
N THR A 295 7.78 3.93 5.44
CA THR A 295 8.64 4.95 4.83
C THR A 295 8.21 6.35 5.24
N GLU A 296 6.92 6.66 5.16
CA GLU A 296 6.41 7.99 5.53
C GLU A 296 6.57 8.25 7.02
N CYS A 297 6.27 7.27 7.89
CA CYS A 297 6.54 7.40 9.33
C CYS A 297 8.03 7.63 9.63
N ALA A 298 8.94 6.94 8.91
CA ALA A 298 10.38 7.13 9.06
C ALA A 298 10.86 8.49 8.51
N ARG A 299 10.23 9.01 7.46
CA ARG A 299 10.55 10.33 6.92
C ARG A 299 10.17 11.42 7.92
N MET A 300 8.95 11.34 8.46
CA MET A 300 8.39 12.34 9.38
C MET A 300 9.02 12.30 10.78
N HIS A 301 9.32 11.11 11.33
CA HIS A 301 9.72 10.97 12.72
C HIS A 301 11.14 10.38 12.87
N ARG A 302 12.04 11.19 13.45
CA ARG A 302 13.43 10.78 13.74
C ARG A 302 13.53 9.53 14.64
N PRO A 303 12.74 9.38 15.72
CA PRO A 303 12.78 8.17 16.55
C PRO A 303 12.45 6.90 15.75
N VAL A 304 11.38 6.95 14.94
CA VAL A 304 10.95 5.83 14.07
C VAL A 304 12.03 5.47 13.06
N ARG A 305 12.63 6.47 12.40
CA ARG A 305 13.70 6.24 11.44
C ARG A 305 14.89 5.53 12.05
N LYS A 306 15.34 5.98 13.23
CA LYS A 306 16.48 5.38 13.95
C LYS A 306 16.14 3.97 14.45
N PHE A 307 14.93 3.77 14.97
CA PHE A 307 14.44 2.45 15.38
C PHE A 307 14.42 1.48 14.21
N LEU A 308 13.76 1.84 13.10
CA LEU A 308 13.69 0.99 11.90
C LEU A 308 15.06 0.76 11.28
N LYS A 309 15.95 1.76 11.25
CA LYS A 309 17.33 1.58 10.80
C LYS A 309 18.05 0.53 11.65
N ALA A 310 17.93 0.58 12.97
CA ALA A 310 18.57 -0.39 13.86
C ALA A 310 18.04 -1.83 13.66
N GLN A 311 16.73 -1.98 13.39
CA GLN A 311 16.10 -3.29 13.17
C GLN A 311 16.36 -3.85 11.77
N VAL A 312 16.29 -3.00 10.72
CA VAL A 312 16.36 -3.43 9.32
C VAL A 312 17.79 -3.42 8.78
N LEU A 313 18.57 -2.40 9.15
CA LEU A 313 19.94 -2.14 8.65
C LEU A 313 20.92 -2.03 9.83
N PRO A 314 21.08 -3.10 10.64
CA PRO A 314 22.04 -3.08 11.74
C PRO A 314 23.47 -2.83 11.21
N PRO A 315 24.37 -2.26 12.04
CA PRO A 315 25.75 -2.02 11.65
C PRO A 315 26.40 -3.27 11.04
N LEU A 316 27.05 -3.10 9.88
CA LEU A 316 27.57 -4.21 9.09
C LEU A 316 28.69 -4.92 9.85
N GLN A 317 28.51 -6.22 10.09
CA GLN A 317 29.60 -7.11 10.50
C GLN A 317 30.08 -7.81 9.23
N ASP A 318 29.27 -8.70 8.66
CA ASP A 318 29.61 -9.36 7.40
C ASP A 318 29.59 -8.41 6.17
N VAL A 319 30.77 -8.26 5.58
CA VAL A 319 31.07 -7.47 4.37
C VAL A 319 31.60 -8.33 3.22
N ARG A 320 31.60 -9.66 3.38
CA ARG A 320 32.09 -10.61 2.36
C ARG A 320 30.96 -11.16 1.50
N THR A 321 29.77 -11.28 2.07
CA THR A 321 28.57 -11.69 1.33
C THR A 321 27.95 -10.52 0.59
N ARG A 322 27.25 -10.82 -0.52
CA ARG A 322 26.54 -9.77 -1.27
C ARG A 322 25.31 -9.31 -0.49
N PRO A 323 24.94 -8.01 -0.53
CA PRO A 323 23.79 -7.49 0.20
C PRO A 323 22.46 -8.21 -0.07
N GLU A 324 22.24 -8.73 -1.28
CA GLU A 324 21.04 -9.45 -1.66
C GLU A 324 21.01 -10.94 -1.24
N VAL A 325 22.11 -11.48 -0.70
CA VAL A 325 22.24 -12.90 -0.32
C VAL A 325 22.11 -13.04 1.20
N GLY A 326 21.26 -13.96 1.65
CA GLY A 326 20.97 -14.20 3.08
C GLY A 326 19.48 -14.13 3.41
N ASP A 327 19.13 -14.43 4.66
CA ASP A 327 17.74 -14.53 5.13
C ASP A 327 17.33 -13.39 6.07
N LEU A 328 18.22 -12.44 6.35
CA LEU A 328 17.87 -11.26 7.12
C LEU A 328 16.89 -10.37 6.34
N LEU A 329 16.12 -9.56 7.07
CA LEU A 329 15.18 -8.61 6.49
C LEU A 329 15.85 -7.65 5.48
N ARG A 330 17.07 -7.18 5.79
CA ARG A 330 17.93 -6.44 4.85
C ARG A 330 18.05 -7.16 3.50
N ASN A 331 18.46 -8.42 3.51
CA ASN A 331 18.72 -9.17 2.28
C ASN A 331 17.44 -9.34 1.46
N LYS A 332 16.32 -9.67 2.13
CA LYS A 332 15.00 -9.78 1.50
C LYS A 332 14.59 -8.48 0.82
N LEU A 333 14.77 -7.33 1.48
CA LEU A 333 14.44 -6.02 0.92
C LEU A 333 15.37 -5.60 -0.22
N VAL A 334 16.67 -5.87 -0.11
CA VAL A 334 17.61 -5.59 -1.21
C VAL A 334 17.28 -6.41 -2.46
N ARG A 335 16.86 -7.67 -2.31
CA ARG A 335 16.36 -8.48 -3.44
C ARG A 335 15.15 -7.85 -4.13
N LEU A 336 14.29 -7.14 -3.40
CA LEU A 336 13.14 -6.46 -4.00
C LEU A 336 13.55 -5.26 -4.88
N MET A 337 14.71 -4.65 -4.66
CA MET A 337 15.19 -3.50 -5.45
C MET A 337 15.46 -3.84 -6.92
N THR A 338 15.65 -5.13 -7.23
CA THR A 338 15.84 -5.66 -8.59
C THR A 338 14.65 -6.50 -9.07
N HIS A 339 13.50 -6.39 -8.40
CA HIS A 339 12.27 -7.07 -8.78
C HIS A 339 11.72 -6.55 -10.13
N LEU A 340 11.01 -7.42 -10.87
CA LEU A 340 10.44 -7.10 -12.19
C LEU A 340 9.35 -6.03 -12.13
N ASP A 341 8.56 -6.02 -11.05
CA ASP A 341 7.52 -5.02 -10.80
C ASP A 341 8.14 -3.67 -10.40
N THR A 342 7.82 -2.62 -11.17
CA THR A 342 8.38 -1.29 -11.00
C THR A 342 7.93 -0.58 -9.74
N ASP A 343 6.75 -0.91 -9.21
CA ASP A 343 6.26 -0.32 -7.97
C ASP A 343 6.94 -0.96 -6.77
N VAL A 344 7.07 -2.30 -6.76
CA VAL A 344 7.77 -3.04 -5.70
C VAL A 344 9.22 -2.59 -5.57
N LYS A 345 9.95 -2.52 -6.69
CA LYS A 345 11.35 -2.08 -6.67
C LYS A 345 11.51 -0.65 -6.14
N ARG A 346 10.58 0.24 -6.51
CA ARG A 346 10.61 1.65 -6.12
C ARG A 346 10.35 1.81 -4.63
N VAL A 347 9.30 1.19 -4.09
CA VAL A 347 8.94 1.34 -2.66
C VAL A 347 9.97 0.68 -1.74
N ALA A 348 10.56 -0.46 -2.13
CA ALA A 348 11.62 -1.10 -1.36
C ALA A 348 12.90 -0.25 -1.33
N ALA A 349 13.32 0.29 -2.48
CA ALA A 349 14.50 1.15 -2.57
C ALA A 349 14.29 2.47 -1.81
N GLU A 350 13.11 3.07 -1.93
CA GLU A 350 12.72 4.30 -1.22
C GLU A 350 12.79 4.11 0.30
N PHE A 351 12.21 3.02 0.82
CA PHE A 351 12.24 2.71 2.23
C PHE A 351 13.67 2.63 2.78
N LEU A 352 14.54 1.86 2.11
CA LEU A 352 15.94 1.71 2.51
C LEU A 352 16.72 3.03 2.39
N PHE A 353 16.39 3.88 1.40
CA PHE A 353 17.01 5.19 1.21
C PHE A 353 16.65 6.15 2.37
N VAL A 354 15.38 6.20 2.76
CA VAL A 354 14.92 6.99 3.92
C VAL A 354 15.57 6.48 5.22
N LEU A 355 15.69 5.17 5.43
CA LEU A 355 16.42 4.62 6.60
C LEU A 355 17.90 5.02 6.60
N CYS A 356 18.50 5.18 5.41
CA CYS A 356 19.85 5.72 5.26
C CYS A 356 19.93 7.25 5.45
N SER A 357 18.84 7.89 5.88
CA SER A 357 18.70 9.36 5.99
C SER A 357 18.98 10.05 4.66
N GLU A 358 18.53 9.42 3.57
CA GLU A 358 18.65 9.93 2.20
C GLU A 358 20.10 10.24 1.77
N SER A 359 21.06 9.52 2.38
CA SER A 359 22.49 9.63 2.12
C SER A 359 22.92 8.60 1.08
N VAL A 360 23.34 9.05 -0.10
CA VAL A 360 23.83 8.18 -1.19
C VAL A 360 24.98 7.26 -0.74
N PRO A 361 26.04 7.74 -0.06
CA PRO A 361 27.13 6.87 0.39
C PRO A 361 26.67 5.79 1.37
N ARG A 362 25.80 6.15 2.33
CA ARG A 362 25.27 5.21 3.32
C ARG A 362 24.35 4.19 2.65
N PHE A 363 23.54 4.62 1.70
CA PHE A 363 22.66 3.75 0.94
C PHE A 363 23.45 2.72 0.12
N ILE A 364 24.51 3.14 -0.57
CA ILE A 364 25.41 2.24 -1.30
C ILE A 364 26.09 1.25 -0.35
N LYS A 365 26.56 1.69 0.81
CA LYS A 365 27.16 0.81 1.84
C LYS A 365 26.24 -0.36 2.20
N TYR A 366 24.95 -0.11 2.43
CA TYR A 366 24.02 -1.15 2.87
C TYR A 366 23.41 -1.99 1.73
N THR A 367 23.30 -1.44 0.52
CA THR A 367 22.56 -2.09 -0.59
C THR A 367 23.45 -2.55 -1.75
N GLY A 368 24.66 -2.02 -1.87
CA GLY A 368 25.54 -2.19 -3.03
C GLY A 368 25.09 -1.32 -4.20
N TYR A 369 26.03 -0.70 -4.92
CA TYR A 369 25.70 0.26 -5.98
C TYR A 369 24.89 -0.37 -7.11
N GLY A 370 25.14 -1.64 -7.46
CA GLY A 370 24.38 -2.36 -8.50
C GLY A 370 22.87 -2.40 -8.22
N ASN A 371 22.47 -2.64 -6.96
CA ASN A 371 21.07 -2.63 -6.55
C ASN A 371 20.54 -1.18 -6.42
N ALA A 372 21.36 -0.26 -5.90
CA ALA A 372 20.99 1.14 -5.68
C ALA A 372 20.82 1.97 -6.97
N ALA A 373 21.53 1.62 -8.03
CA ALA A 373 21.64 2.42 -9.25
C ALA A 373 20.28 2.79 -9.86
N GLY A 374 19.30 1.89 -9.80
CA GLY A 374 17.95 2.15 -10.34
C GLY A 374 17.24 3.33 -9.65
N LEU A 375 17.33 3.43 -8.31
CA LEU A 375 16.76 4.54 -7.56
C LEU A 375 17.59 5.81 -7.76
N LEU A 376 18.92 5.69 -7.70
CA LEU A 376 19.83 6.83 -7.85
C LEU A 376 19.69 7.50 -9.22
N ALA A 377 19.55 6.71 -10.29
CA ALA A 377 19.31 7.23 -11.63
C ALA A 377 17.93 7.91 -11.74
N ALA A 378 16.89 7.31 -11.16
CA ALA A 378 15.54 7.89 -11.19
C ALA A 378 15.42 9.22 -10.42
N ARG A 379 16.29 9.46 -9.42
CA ARG A 379 16.36 10.70 -8.65
C ARG A 379 17.44 11.69 -9.11
N GLY A 380 18.20 11.37 -10.15
CA GLY A 380 19.33 12.21 -10.57
C GLY A 380 20.45 12.31 -9.51
N LEU A 381 20.65 11.27 -8.69
CA LEU A 381 21.63 11.24 -7.60
C LEU A 381 22.89 10.43 -7.93
N MET A 382 23.11 10.10 -9.20
CA MET A 382 24.25 9.28 -9.64
C MET A 382 25.60 9.97 -9.43
N ALA A 383 25.62 11.30 -9.40
CA ALA A 383 26.79 12.12 -9.11
C ALA A 383 27.12 12.23 -7.60
N GLY A 384 26.37 11.53 -6.73
CA GLY A 384 26.60 11.56 -5.27
C GLY A 384 26.09 12.82 -4.57
N GLY A 385 25.31 13.64 -5.28
CA GLY A 385 24.63 14.81 -4.71
C GLY A 385 23.72 14.41 -3.53
N ARG A 386 23.59 15.32 -2.57
CA ARG A 386 22.61 15.20 -1.49
C ARG A 386 21.39 16.03 -1.86
N PRO A 387 20.17 15.52 -1.72
CA PRO A 387 19.01 16.42 -1.68
C PRO A 387 19.18 17.42 -0.52
N GLU A 388 18.78 18.69 -0.71
CA GLU A 388 18.83 19.72 0.33
C GLU A 388 18.16 19.20 1.62
N GLY A 389 18.90 19.17 2.72
CA GLY A 389 18.67 18.19 3.80
C GLY A 389 17.92 18.70 5.03
N GLN A 390 16.82 18.00 5.37
CA GLN A 390 16.07 18.06 6.63
C GLN A 390 16.66 17.15 7.74
N TYR A 391 17.82 16.53 7.51
CA TYR A 391 18.38 15.45 8.35
C TYR A 391 19.72 15.85 8.99
N SER A 392 19.91 15.54 10.29
CA SER A 392 21.18 15.81 10.99
C SER A 392 22.23 14.72 10.72
N GLU A 393 23.49 15.14 10.54
CA GLU A 393 24.65 14.28 10.25
C GLU A 393 25.30 13.73 11.53
N ASP A 394 24.61 12.91 12.33
CA ASP A 394 25.13 12.61 13.68
C ASP A 394 25.51 11.16 14.00
N GLU A 395 25.53 10.22 13.05
CA GLU A 395 25.92 8.83 13.37
C GLU A 395 26.88 8.22 12.37
N ASP A 396 28.14 8.12 12.80
CA ASP A 396 29.09 7.14 12.27
C ASP A 396 28.61 5.74 12.68
N THR A 397 28.33 4.91 11.68
CA THR A 397 27.83 3.53 11.86
C THR A 397 28.83 2.53 11.31
N ASP A 398 30.07 2.95 11.10
CA ASP A 398 31.13 2.09 10.61
C ASP A 398 31.64 1.26 11.79
N THR A 399 31.45 -0.06 11.69
CA THR A 399 32.06 -1.03 12.60
C THR A 399 33.55 -1.10 12.33
N GLU A 400 34.33 -1.58 13.31
CA GLU A 400 35.77 -1.78 13.11
C GLU A 400 36.05 -2.76 11.95
N GLU A 401 35.24 -3.82 11.83
CA GLU A 401 35.29 -4.75 10.69
C GLU A 401 35.04 -4.04 9.35
N TYR A 402 34.06 -3.14 9.28
CA TYR A 402 33.78 -2.37 8.07
C TYR A 402 34.91 -1.37 7.74
N LYS A 403 35.51 -0.73 8.75
CA LYS A 403 36.65 0.20 8.56
C LYS A 403 37.86 -0.54 8.00
N GLU A 404 38.19 -1.70 8.57
CA GLU A 404 39.25 -2.57 8.08
C GLU A 404 38.95 -3.09 6.67
N ALA A 405 37.71 -3.50 6.42
CA ALA A 405 37.29 -3.98 5.11
C ALA A 405 37.34 -2.90 4.02
N LYS A 406 36.92 -1.67 4.37
CA LYS A 406 37.02 -0.49 3.50
C LYS A 406 38.47 -0.19 3.12
N ALA A 407 39.42 -0.40 4.05
CA ALA A 407 40.84 -0.36 3.74
C ALA A 407 41.31 -1.54 2.86
N SER A 408 40.68 -2.72 3.02
CA SER A 408 41.01 -3.96 2.28
C SER A 408 40.43 -4.08 0.86
N SER A 409 39.78 -3.03 0.32
CA SER A 409 39.19 -2.95 -1.04
C SER A 409 37.78 -3.57 -1.20
N ILE A 410 36.76 -2.96 -0.59
CA ILE A 410 35.34 -3.26 -0.92
C ILE A 410 35.05 -2.79 -2.35
N ASN A 411 34.45 -3.66 -3.18
CA ASN A 411 33.97 -3.28 -4.50
C ASN A 411 32.63 -2.52 -4.37
N PRO A 412 32.54 -1.23 -4.79
CA PRO A 412 31.33 -0.43 -4.64
C PRO A 412 30.11 -1.00 -5.40
N VAL A 413 30.34 -1.67 -6.53
CA VAL A 413 29.28 -2.24 -7.39
C VAL A 413 28.59 -3.41 -6.70
N THR A 414 29.39 -4.32 -6.15
CA THR A 414 28.91 -5.58 -5.57
C THR A 414 28.64 -5.47 -4.06
N GLY A 415 29.17 -4.43 -3.40
CA GLY A 415 29.00 -4.19 -1.97
C GLY A 415 29.74 -5.19 -1.07
N ARG A 416 30.69 -5.97 -1.63
CA ARG A 416 31.48 -6.97 -0.89
C ARG A 416 32.99 -6.76 -1.05
N VAL A 417 33.75 -7.29 -0.11
CA VAL A 417 35.21 -7.45 -0.26
C VAL A 417 35.48 -8.48 -1.33
N GLU A 418 36.25 -8.11 -2.35
CA GLU A 418 36.71 -9.02 -3.40
C GLU A 418 38.24 -9.08 -3.35
N GLU A 419 38.80 -10.29 -3.46
CA GLU A 419 40.22 -10.43 -3.71
C GLU A 419 40.55 -9.77 -5.05
N LYS A 420 41.59 -8.93 -5.06
CA LYS A 420 42.02 -8.29 -6.31
C LYS A 420 42.39 -9.40 -7.29
N PRO A 421 41.75 -9.46 -8.47
CA PRO A 421 42.12 -10.46 -9.47
C PRO A 421 43.61 -10.30 -9.80
N PRO A 422 44.31 -11.41 -10.13
CA PRO A 422 45.71 -11.33 -10.55
C PRO A 422 45.82 -10.37 -11.73
N ASN A 423 46.88 -9.58 -11.76
CA ASN A 423 47.03 -8.57 -12.81
C ASN A 423 47.18 -9.29 -14.16
N PRO A 424 46.29 -9.09 -15.14
CA PRO A 424 46.37 -9.78 -16.44
C PRO A 424 47.67 -9.51 -17.19
N MET A 425 48.36 -8.41 -16.84
CA MET A 425 49.62 -7.97 -17.43
C MET A 425 50.85 -8.44 -16.65
N GLU A 426 50.65 -9.24 -15.59
CA GLU A 426 51.73 -9.79 -14.77
C GLU A 426 52.52 -10.84 -15.56
N GLY A 427 53.84 -10.64 -15.69
CA GLY A 427 54.71 -11.48 -16.52
C GLY A 427 54.85 -11.07 -17.99
N MET A 428 54.15 -10.01 -18.44
CA MET A 428 54.35 -9.43 -19.78
C MET A 428 55.50 -8.41 -19.79
N THR A 429 56.26 -8.35 -20.90
CA THR A 429 57.25 -7.28 -21.12
C THR A 429 56.55 -5.95 -21.44
N GLU A 430 57.21 -4.80 -21.24
CA GLU A 430 56.61 -3.49 -21.54
C GLU A 430 56.13 -3.38 -23.00
N GLU A 431 56.91 -3.92 -23.95
CA GLU A 431 56.53 -3.96 -25.37
C GLU A 431 55.25 -4.80 -25.61
N GLN A 432 55.08 -5.92 -24.89
CA GLN A 432 53.85 -6.71 -24.95
C GLN A 432 52.66 -5.97 -24.35
N LYS A 433 52.88 -5.23 -23.26
CA LYS A 433 51.83 -4.40 -22.64
C LYS A 433 51.35 -3.31 -23.58
N GLU A 434 52.26 -2.62 -24.27
CA GLU A 434 51.92 -1.62 -25.27
C GLU A 434 51.14 -2.23 -26.45
N HIS A 435 51.54 -3.41 -26.91
CA HIS A 435 50.85 -4.11 -28.00
C HIS A 435 49.42 -4.51 -27.62
N GLU A 436 49.23 -5.05 -26.41
CA GLU A 436 47.91 -5.41 -25.86
C GLU A 436 47.02 -4.16 -25.69
N ALA A 437 47.59 -3.07 -25.17
CA ALA A 437 46.89 -1.79 -25.02
C ALA A 437 46.44 -1.22 -26.37
N MET A 438 47.31 -1.23 -27.38
CA MET A 438 46.97 -0.75 -28.74
C MET A 438 45.88 -1.62 -29.40
N LYS A 439 45.91 -2.93 -29.14
CA LYS A 439 44.87 -3.86 -29.58
C LYS A 439 43.51 -3.53 -28.93
N LEU A 440 43.51 -3.21 -27.63
CA LEU A 440 42.33 -2.79 -26.87
C LEU A 440 41.74 -1.47 -27.39
N VAL A 441 42.59 -0.47 -27.64
CA VAL A 441 42.19 0.82 -28.25
C VAL A 441 41.55 0.60 -29.63
N ASN A 442 42.16 -0.23 -30.47
CA ASN A 442 41.61 -0.57 -31.78
C ASN A 442 40.26 -1.30 -31.68
N MET A 443 40.04 -2.12 -30.64
CA MET A 443 38.74 -2.74 -30.39
C MET A 443 37.70 -1.72 -29.93
N PHE A 444 38.03 -0.82 -28.99
CA PHE A 444 37.14 0.25 -28.55
C PHE A 444 36.75 1.19 -29.69
N ASP A 445 37.71 1.60 -30.53
CA ASP A 445 37.45 2.45 -31.70
C ASP A 445 36.51 1.76 -32.70
N LYS A 446 36.73 0.47 -33.00
CA LYS A 446 35.82 -0.31 -33.84
C LYS A 446 34.42 -0.38 -33.25
N LEU A 447 34.27 -0.69 -31.96
CA LEU A 447 32.96 -0.79 -31.31
C LEU A 447 32.23 0.56 -31.27
N SER A 448 32.95 1.65 -31.03
CA SER A 448 32.42 3.01 -31.02
C SER A 448 31.96 3.46 -32.42
N ARG A 449 32.78 3.24 -33.46
CA ARG A 449 32.45 3.59 -34.86
C ARG A 449 31.22 2.85 -35.38
N HIS A 450 31.03 1.60 -34.98
CA HIS A 450 29.85 0.81 -35.35
C HIS A 450 28.64 1.08 -34.44
N ARG A 451 28.73 2.06 -33.52
CA ARG A 451 27.70 2.39 -32.51
C ARG A 451 27.24 1.20 -31.68
N VAL A 452 28.12 0.23 -31.47
CA VAL A 452 27.87 -0.91 -30.57
C VAL A 452 27.99 -0.47 -29.12
N ILE A 453 28.89 0.48 -28.84
CA ILE A 453 29.04 1.11 -27.52
C ILE A 453 28.92 2.64 -27.67
N GLN A 454 28.29 3.28 -26.70
CA GLN A 454 28.23 4.73 -26.60
C GLN A 454 28.78 5.15 -25.23
N PRO A 455 29.84 5.98 -25.18
CA PRO A 455 30.31 6.56 -23.93
C PRO A 455 29.24 7.46 -23.32
N MET A 456 28.86 7.16 -22.08
CA MET A 456 27.91 7.95 -21.31
C MET A 456 28.66 8.75 -20.24
N GLY A 457 28.20 9.98 -19.99
CA GLY A 457 28.64 10.84 -18.91
C GLY A 457 27.50 11.14 -17.94
N MET A 458 27.82 11.77 -16.82
CA MET A 458 26.83 12.30 -15.89
C MET A 458 26.65 13.79 -16.17
N SER A 459 25.43 14.25 -16.33
CA SER A 459 25.15 15.68 -16.34
C SER A 459 25.41 16.31 -14.98
N PRO A 460 25.63 17.62 -14.90
CA PRO A 460 25.71 18.32 -13.62
C PRO A 460 24.43 18.17 -12.77
N ARG A 461 23.29 17.92 -13.43
CA ARG A 461 22.00 17.58 -12.82
C ARG A 461 21.91 16.10 -12.37
N GLY A 462 23.00 15.36 -12.41
CA GLY A 462 23.13 13.97 -11.94
C GLY A 462 22.36 12.91 -12.76
N HIS A 463 21.97 13.23 -13.99
CA HIS A 463 21.34 12.30 -14.93
C HIS A 463 22.38 11.66 -15.87
N LEU A 464 22.10 10.48 -16.39
CA LEU A 464 22.93 9.83 -17.41
C LEU A 464 22.65 10.44 -18.78
N THR A 465 23.67 11.00 -19.42
CA THR A 465 23.61 11.56 -20.77
C THR A 465 24.83 11.10 -21.59
N SER A 466 24.93 11.46 -22.87
CA SER A 466 26.14 11.12 -23.65
C SER A 466 27.36 11.83 -23.06
N LEU A 467 28.56 11.25 -23.17
CA LEU A 467 29.76 11.89 -22.64
C LEU A 467 29.99 13.30 -23.23
N GLN A 468 29.64 13.48 -24.51
CA GLN A 468 29.74 14.77 -25.20
C GLN A 468 28.80 15.80 -24.59
N ASP A 469 27.54 15.41 -24.38
CA ASP A 469 26.52 16.31 -23.81
C ASP A 469 26.85 16.64 -22.34
N ALA A 470 27.29 15.65 -21.56
CA ALA A 470 27.74 15.87 -20.18
C ALA A 470 28.88 16.88 -20.10
N MET A 471 29.85 16.77 -21.02
CA MET A 471 30.97 17.72 -21.10
C MET A 471 30.50 19.12 -21.48
N CYS A 472 29.59 19.25 -22.46
CA CYS A 472 29.01 20.53 -22.86
C CYS A 472 28.24 21.19 -21.70
N GLU A 473 27.34 20.46 -21.04
CA GLU A 473 26.55 20.98 -19.92
C GLU A 473 27.43 21.41 -18.74
N THR A 474 28.50 20.66 -18.46
CA THR A 474 29.46 21.03 -17.38
C THR A 474 30.23 22.31 -17.71
N MET A 475 30.61 22.50 -18.99
CA MET A 475 31.28 23.72 -19.43
C MET A 475 30.35 24.94 -19.41
N GLU A 476 29.07 24.76 -19.75
CA GLU A 476 28.05 25.82 -19.70
C GLU A 476 27.75 26.29 -18.27
N GLU A 477 27.66 25.36 -17.30
CA GLU A 477 27.48 25.74 -15.89
C GLU A 477 28.66 26.53 -15.32
N GLN A 478 29.90 26.10 -15.62
CA GLN A 478 31.11 26.81 -15.20
C GLN A 478 31.19 28.25 -15.74
N LEU A 479 30.70 28.49 -16.96
CA LEU A 479 30.63 29.82 -17.57
C LEU A 479 29.51 30.70 -16.99
N SER A 480 28.49 30.10 -16.39
CA SER A 480 27.35 30.81 -15.77
C SER A 480 27.55 31.12 -14.28
N SER A 481 28.51 30.48 -13.63
CA SER A 481 28.79 30.60 -12.19
C SER A 481 29.90 31.59 -11.82
N ASP A 482 30.54 32.25 -12.79
CA ASP A 482 31.46 33.37 -12.51
C ASP A 482 30.62 34.60 -12.16
N PRO A 483 30.64 35.10 -10.91
CA PRO A 483 30.08 36.41 -10.62
C PRO A 483 31.01 37.43 -11.27
N ASP A 484 30.41 38.38 -12.00
CA ASP A 484 31.08 39.61 -12.42
C ASP A 484 31.89 40.16 -11.24
N SER A 485 33.20 40.00 -11.32
CA SER A 485 34.13 40.69 -10.45
C SER A 485 34.18 42.13 -10.95
N ASP A 486 33.34 42.99 -10.35
CA ASP A 486 33.43 44.44 -10.55
C ASP A 486 34.87 44.91 -10.29
N PRO A 487 35.53 45.59 -11.23
CA PRO A 487 36.82 46.22 -10.98
C PRO A 487 36.59 47.62 -10.39
N ASP A 488 37.12 47.82 -9.18
CA ASP A 488 37.46 49.06 -8.44
C ASP A 488 36.47 50.25 -8.42
#